data_AF-A0A9E5S570-F1
#
_entry.id   AF-A0A9E5S570-F1
#
_cell.length_a   1.000
_cell.length_b   1.000
_cell.length_c   1.000
_cell.angle_alpha   90.00
_cell.angle_beta   90.00
_cell.angle_gamma   90.00
#
_symmetry.space_group_name_H-M   'P 1'
#
loop_
_entity.id
_entity.type
_entity.pdbx_description
1 polymer ?
#
loop_
_entity_poly.entity_id
_entity_poly.type
_entity_poly.pdbx_seq_one_letter_code
_entity_poly.pdbx_strand_id
1 'polypeptide(L)'
;MAPRKSTTTFPQIESTILGEYAISDYCDRVYSKVYYAIRELCGLIAKRTLKELFDWNEFKERFANDFGKVEEKRYSLEQLLEYASRKFGKSLEDLVVQNQVSWQRRQEYIQRNNTSNQMEMIEENNCY
;
A
#
# COMPACT_ATOMS: atom_id res chain seq x y z
N MET A 1 10.63 42.36 53.20
CA MET A 1 9.72 41.37 52.56
C MET A 1 10.28 41.05 51.18
N ALA A 2 10.58 39.79 50.89
CA ALA A 2 11.13 39.37 49.60
C ALA A 2 10.00 38.97 48.63
N PRO A 3 10.08 39.31 47.33
CA PRO A 3 9.08 38.87 46.36
C PRO A 3 9.32 37.40 46.00
N ARG A 4 8.29 36.56 46.17
CA ARG A 4 8.32 35.16 45.74
C ARG A 4 8.22 35.13 44.21
N LYS A 5 9.23 34.54 43.57
CA LYS A 5 9.26 34.31 42.12
C LYS A 5 8.23 33.22 41.80
N SER A 6 7.18 33.57 41.08
CA SER A 6 6.22 32.59 40.56
C SER A 6 6.90 31.81 39.44
N THR A 7 7.30 30.57 39.73
CA THR A 7 7.77 29.64 38.69
C THR A 7 6.54 29.19 37.91
N THR A 8 6.31 29.81 36.75
CA THR A 8 5.31 29.34 35.78
C THR A 8 5.82 28.03 35.20
N THR A 9 5.40 26.91 35.77
CA THR A 9 5.70 25.59 35.21
C THR A 9 4.81 25.37 34.00
N PHE A 10 5.42 25.25 32.82
CA PHE A 10 4.70 24.93 31.60
C PHE A 10 4.05 23.54 31.73
N PRO A 11 2.79 23.37 31.27
CA PRO A 11 2.18 22.05 31.22
C PRO A 11 3.04 21.12 30.34
N GLN A 12 3.27 19.91 30.85
CA GLN A 12 4.03 18.88 30.14
C GLN A 12 3.28 18.49 28.87
N ILE A 13 3.94 18.59 27.72
CA ILE A 13 3.36 18.18 26.44
C ILE A 13 3.22 16.65 26.47
N GLU A 14 1.98 16.16 26.49
CA GLU A 14 1.70 14.73 26.45
C GLU A 14 2.01 14.16 25.06
N SER A 15 3.23 13.65 24.91
CA SER A 15 3.70 13.04 23.66
C SER A 15 3.11 11.65 23.39
N THR A 16 2.34 11.07 24.33
CA THR A 16 1.73 9.74 24.17
C THR A 16 0.75 9.70 22.99
N ILE A 17 0.01 10.78 22.74
CA ILE A 17 -0.91 10.90 21.60
C ILE A 17 -0.14 10.92 20.27
N LEU A 18 1.11 11.43 20.27
CA LEU A 18 1.97 11.45 19.09
C LEU A 18 2.58 10.07 18.78
N GLY A 19 2.53 9.11 19.70
CA GLY A 19 3.00 7.75 19.48
C GLY A 19 2.25 7.05 18.34
N GLU A 20 0.95 7.32 18.16
CA GLU A 20 0.16 6.82 17.03
C GLU A 20 0.56 7.44 15.68
N TYR A 21 1.27 8.57 15.72
CA TYR A 21 1.84 9.27 14.57
C TYR A 21 3.35 9.10 14.48
N ALA A 22 3.91 8.09 15.17
CA ALA A 22 5.34 7.81 15.13
C ALA A 22 5.82 7.67 13.68
N ILE A 23 6.92 8.35 13.37
CA ILE A 23 7.48 8.43 12.02
C ILE A 23 7.82 7.03 11.49
N SER A 24 8.20 6.09 12.35
CA SER A 24 8.44 4.69 12.00
C SER A 24 7.20 4.03 11.38
N ASP A 25 6.03 4.22 11.99
CA ASP A 25 4.79 3.61 11.55
C ASP A 25 4.29 4.25 10.26
N TYR A 26 4.50 5.56 10.11
CA TYR A 26 4.23 6.26 8.87
C TYR A 26 5.13 5.77 7.72
N CYS A 27 6.44 5.71 7.94
CA CYS A 27 7.41 5.23 6.94
C CYS A 27 7.11 3.79 6.52
N ASP A 28 6.73 2.92 7.44
CA ASP A 28 6.40 1.52 7.14
C ASP A 28 5.10 1.36 6.33
N ARG A 29 4.08 2.16 6.66
CA ARG A 29 2.85 2.24 5.88
C ARG A 29 3.11 2.77 4.47
N VAL A 30 3.93 3.82 4.35
CA VAL A 30 4.28 4.41 3.06
C VAL A 30 5.13 3.44 2.22
N TYR A 31 6.11 2.79 2.84
CA TYR A 31 6.95 1.78 2.20
C TYR A 31 6.12 0.69 1.54
N SER A 32 5.17 0.12 2.29
CA SER A 32 4.31 -0.96 1.78
C SER A 32 3.48 -0.50 0.58
N LYS A 33 2.93 0.72 0.63
CA LYS A 33 2.17 1.31 -0.49
C LYS A 33 3.04 1.47 -1.74
N VAL A 34 4.22 2.05 -1.58
CA VAL A 34 5.20 2.27 -2.66
C VAL A 34 5.64 0.95 -3.28
N TYR A 35 6.02 -0.03 -2.45
CA TYR A 35 6.42 -1.37 -2.88
C TYR A 35 5.35 -2.03 -3.74
N TYR A 36 4.09 -2.06 -3.27
CA TYR A 36 3.02 -2.69 -4.02
C TYR A 36 2.60 -1.92 -5.27
N ALA A 37 2.73 -0.59 -5.27
CA ALA A 37 2.50 0.21 -6.48
C ALA A 37 3.55 -0.10 -7.56
N ILE A 38 4.83 -0.19 -7.19
CA ILE A 38 5.91 -0.58 -8.11
C ILE A 38 5.67 -1.97 -8.68
N ARG A 39 5.31 -2.95 -7.82
CA ARG A 39 5.00 -4.31 -8.25
C ARG A 39 3.91 -4.32 -9.32
N GLU A 40 2.85 -3.55 -9.12
CA GLU A 40 1.78 -3.46 -10.10
C GLU A 40 2.19 -2.78 -11.39
N LEU A 41 2.94 -1.67 -11.32
CA LEU A 41 3.45 -0.98 -12.52
C LEU A 41 4.32 -1.92 -13.36
N CYS A 42 5.24 -2.65 -12.74
CA CYS A 42 6.02 -3.70 -13.39
C CYS A 42 5.12 -4.78 -14.02
N GLY A 43 4.12 -5.25 -13.27
CA GLY A 43 3.19 -6.26 -13.74
C GLY A 43 2.34 -5.81 -14.92
N LEU A 44 1.89 -4.55 -14.94
CA LEU A 44 1.12 -3.98 -16.06
C LEU A 44 1.97 -3.88 -17.33
N ILE A 45 3.26 -3.54 -17.21
CA ILE A 45 4.19 -3.55 -18.34
C ILE A 45 4.40 -4.98 -18.84
N ALA A 46 4.69 -5.91 -17.94
CA ALA A 46 4.88 -7.32 -18.29
C ALA A 46 3.62 -7.90 -18.98
N LYS A 47 2.43 -7.59 -18.46
CA LYS A 47 1.15 -7.98 -19.05
C LYS A 47 0.98 -7.43 -20.46
N ARG A 48 1.33 -6.16 -20.70
CA ARG A 48 1.26 -5.57 -22.05
C ARG A 48 2.20 -6.28 -23.03
N THR A 49 3.38 -6.67 -22.56
CA THR A 49 4.40 -7.34 -23.38
C THR A 49 4.05 -8.80 -23.68
N LEU A 50 3.62 -9.55 -22.65
CA LEU A 50 3.37 -11.00 -22.74
C LEU A 50 1.93 -11.36 -23.14
N LYS A 51 0.98 -10.41 -23.04
CA LYS A 51 -0.42 -10.57 -23.42
C LYS A 51 -1.07 -11.80 -22.76
N GLU A 52 -1.49 -12.78 -23.56
CA GLU A 52 -2.19 -13.99 -23.10
C GLU A 52 -1.28 -14.95 -22.33
N LEU A 53 0.04 -14.85 -22.52
CA LEU A 53 1.02 -15.66 -21.78
C LEU A 53 1.32 -15.10 -20.38
N PHE A 54 0.72 -13.97 -20.02
CA PHE A 54 0.98 -13.34 -18.72
C PHE A 54 0.17 -13.98 -17.60
N ASP A 55 0.87 -14.52 -16.61
CA ASP A 55 0.28 -14.95 -15.35
C ASP A 55 0.67 -14.03 -14.17
N TRP A 56 -0.32 -13.61 -13.39
CA TRP A 56 -0.11 -12.71 -12.26
C TRP A 56 0.58 -13.38 -11.07
N ASN A 57 0.43 -14.69 -10.88
CA ASN A 57 1.02 -15.40 -9.75
C ASN A 57 2.51 -15.65 -10.02
N GLU A 58 2.85 -16.15 -11.19
CA GLU A 58 4.23 -16.32 -11.64
C GLU A 58 4.99 -14.99 -11.60
N PHE A 59 4.38 -13.91 -12.10
CA PHE A 59 4.98 -12.58 -12.03
C PHE A 59 5.24 -12.14 -10.58
N LYS A 60 4.29 -12.36 -9.66
CA LYS A 60 4.47 -11.96 -8.24
C LYS A 60 5.60 -12.74 -7.58
N GLU A 61 5.72 -14.02 -7.87
CA GLU A 61 6.81 -14.86 -7.35
C GLU A 61 8.15 -14.36 -7.86
N ARG A 62 8.26 -14.13 -9.18
CA ARG A 62 9.48 -13.61 -9.78
C ARG A 62 9.84 -12.23 -9.25
N PHE A 63 8.85 -11.35 -9.11
CA PHE A 63 9.04 -10.03 -8.52
C PHE A 63 9.56 -10.16 -7.08
N ALA A 64 8.99 -11.03 -6.25
CA ALA A 64 9.46 -11.23 -4.88
C ALA A 64 10.88 -11.83 -4.81
N ASN A 65 11.25 -12.69 -5.76
CA ASN A 65 12.62 -13.23 -5.84
C ASN A 65 13.65 -12.12 -6.15
N ASP A 66 13.32 -11.24 -7.10
CA ASP A 66 14.22 -10.17 -7.53
C ASP A 66 14.22 -9.00 -6.52
N PHE A 67 13.05 -8.52 -6.12
CA PHE A 67 12.89 -7.34 -5.25
C PHE A 67 12.96 -7.65 -3.74
N GLY A 68 12.90 -8.92 -3.36
CA GLY A 68 12.66 -9.32 -1.96
C GLY A 68 11.19 -9.19 -1.56
N LYS A 69 10.83 -9.67 -0.38
CA LYS A 69 9.49 -9.45 0.20
C LYS A 69 9.38 -8.07 0.85
N VAL A 70 8.14 -7.60 1.06
CA VAL A 70 7.92 -6.25 1.64
C VAL A 70 8.44 -6.18 3.08
N GLU A 71 8.35 -7.28 3.82
CA GLU A 71 8.79 -7.41 5.20
C GLU A 71 10.31 -7.43 5.33
N GLU A 72 11.01 -7.90 4.30
CA GLU A 72 12.47 -7.99 4.26
C GLU A 72 13.13 -6.62 4.05
N LYS A 73 12.37 -5.63 3.55
CA LYS A 73 12.84 -4.26 3.26
C LYS A 73 14.21 -4.22 2.57
N ARG A 74 14.38 -5.05 1.53
CA ARG A 74 15.64 -5.24 0.80
C ARG A 74 16.21 -3.93 0.21
N TYR A 75 15.32 -2.98 -0.07
CA TYR A 75 15.67 -1.63 -0.52
C TYR A 75 15.09 -0.61 0.44
N SER A 76 15.74 0.54 0.58
CA SER A 76 15.18 1.66 1.35
C SER A 76 13.98 2.30 0.61
N LEU A 77 13.14 3.03 1.34
CA LEU A 77 12.05 3.80 0.74
C LEU A 77 12.56 4.76 -0.35
N GLU A 78 13.68 5.43 -0.09
CA GLU A 78 14.31 6.36 -1.03
C GLU A 78 14.76 5.66 -2.32
N GLN A 79 15.36 4.47 -2.21
CA GLN A 79 15.75 3.68 -3.37
C GLN A 79 14.55 3.24 -4.20
N LEU A 80 13.43 2.88 -3.55
CA LEU A 80 12.19 2.54 -4.26
C LEU A 80 11.59 3.76 -4.97
N LEU A 81 11.61 4.93 -4.33
CA LEU A 81 11.13 6.17 -4.93
C LEU A 81 12.01 6.61 -6.10
N GLU A 82 13.33 6.51 -5.97
CA GLU A 82 14.28 6.80 -7.05
C GLU A 82 14.07 5.84 -8.23
N TYR A 83 13.91 4.54 -7.96
CA TYR A 83 13.59 3.55 -8.99
C TYR A 83 12.29 3.90 -9.72
N ALA A 84 11.22 4.19 -8.97
CA ALA A 84 9.93 4.51 -9.55
C ALA A 84 9.94 5.79 -10.37
N SER A 85 10.65 6.82 -9.90
CA SER A 85 10.86 8.07 -10.63
C SER A 85 11.60 7.81 -11.95
N ARG A 86 12.72 7.09 -11.92
CA ARG A 86 13.51 6.81 -13.12
C ARG A 86 12.80 5.89 -14.11
N LYS A 87 12.10 4.87 -13.64
CA LYS A 87 11.51 3.83 -14.49
C LYS A 87 10.14 4.22 -15.02
N PHE A 88 9.34 4.95 -14.23
CA PHE A 88 7.93 5.23 -14.54
C PHE A 88 7.62 6.73 -14.57
N GLY A 89 8.54 7.61 -14.17
CA GLY A 89 8.27 9.04 -14.02
C GLY A 89 7.24 9.32 -12.92
N LYS A 90 7.22 8.53 -11.84
CA LYS A 90 6.20 8.59 -10.78
C LYS A 90 6.76 9.17 -9.48
N SER A 91 6.03 10.10 -8.88
CA SER A 91 6.32 10.62 -7.54
C SER A 91 5.78 9.71 -6.44
N LEU A 92 6.06 10.04 -5.17
CA LEU A 92 5.46 9.36 -4.03
C LEU A 92 3.92 9.45 -4.05
N GLU A 93 3.38 10.64 -4.30
CA GLU A 93 1.94 10.88 -4.36
C GLU A 93 1.29 10.02 -5.44
N ASP A 94 1.90 9.95 -6.63
CA ASP A 94 1.42 9.10 -7.71
C ASP A 94 1.34 7.63 -7.29
N LEU A 95 2.36 7.14 -6.58
CA LEU A 95 2.44 5.74 -6.14
C LEU A 95 1.41 5.44 -5.06
N VAL A 96 1.14 6.39 -4.17
CA VAL A 96 0.08 6.26 -3.16
C VAL A 96 -1.29 6.20 -3.82
N VAL A 97 -1.56 7.07 -4.81
CA VAL A 97 -2.82 7.06 -5.58
C VAL A 97 -2.96 5.74 -6.35
N GLN A 98 -1.89 5.30 -7.03
CA GLN A 98 -1.88 4.03 -7.74
C GLN A 98 -2.24 2.87 -6.80
N ASN A 99 -1.60 2.79 -5.63
CA ASN A 99 -1.89 1.76 -4.64
C ASN A 99 -3.38 1.77 -4.21
N GLN A 100 -3.93 2.96 -3.98
CA GLN A 100 -5.32 3.14 -3.57
C GLN A 100 -6.30 2.68 -4.65
N VAL A 101 -6.11 3.10 -5.90
CA VAL A 101 -6.95 2.68 -7.04
C VAL A 101 -6.93 1.17 -7.18
N SER A 102 -5.77 0.55 -7.02
CA SER A 102 -5.64 -0.89 -7.12
C SER A 102 -6.31 -1.64 -5.98
N TRP A 103 -6.29 -1.06 -4.78
CA TRP A 103 -7.02 -1.60 -3.65
C TRP A 103 -8.53 -1.50 -3.86
N GLN A 104 -9.02 -0.37 -4.38
CA GLN A 104 -10.43 -0.18 -4.75
C GLN A 104 -10.88 -1.21 -5.79
N ARG A 105 -10.11 -1.44 -6.86
CA ARG A 105 -10.41 -2.47 -7.85
C ARG A 105 -10.56 -3.85 -7.22
N ARG A 106 -9.66 -4.23 -6.29
CA ARG A 106 -9.77 -5.52 -5.58
C ARG A 106 -11.06 -5.61 -4.76
N GLN A 107 -11.46 -4.53 -4.09
CA GLN A 107 -12.73 -4.49 -3.37
C GLN A 107 -13.92 -4.64 -4.30
N GLU A 108 -13.93 -3.94 -5.44
CA GLU A 108 -14.99 -4.05 -6.44
C GLU A 108 -15.10 -5.48 -6.99
N TYR A 109 -13.97 -6.14 -7.27
CA TYR A 109 -13.97 -7.55 -7.69
C TYR A 109 -14.57 -8.47 -6.64
N ILE A 110 -14.18 -8.32 -5.36
CA ILE A 110 -14.73 -9.11 -4.26
C ILE A 110 -16.24 -8.89 -4.14
N GLN A 111 -16.69 -7.63 -4.20
CA GLN A 111 -18.10 -7.29 -4.13
C GLN A 111 -18.88 -7.92 -5.30
N ARG A 112 -18.39 -7.78 -6.53
CA ARG A 112 -19.04 -8.38 -7.72
C ARG A 112 -19.11 -9.90 -7.63
N ASN A 113 -18.03 -10.56 -7.24
CA ASN A 113 -18.02 -12.03 -7.11
C ASN A 113 -18.96 -12.50 -6.00
N ASN A 114 -19.04 -11.77 -4.87
CA ASN A 114 -19.97 -12.08 -3.81
C ASN A 114 -21.43 -11.87 -4.25
N THR A 115 -21.72 -10.82 -5.02
CA THR A 115 -23.06 -10.60 -5.59
C THR A 115 -23.42 -11.67 -6.62
N SER A 116 -22.51 -12.06 -7.50
CA SER A 116 -22.72 -13.15 -8.46
C SER A 116 -22.98 -14.50 -7.75
N ASN A 117 -22.18 -14.84 -6.73
CA ASN A 117 -22.40 -16.03 -5.92
C ASN A 117 -23.76 -16.00 -5.19
N GLN A 118 -24.21 -14.82 -4.73
CA GLN A 118 -25.54 -14.68 -4.11
C GLN A 118 -26.68 -14.81 -5.12
N MET A 119 -26.51 -14.33 -6.37
CA MET A 119 -27.52 -14.49 -7.42
C MET A 119 -27.64 -15.95 -7.89
N GLU A 120 -26.53 -16.67 -8.05
CA GLU A 120 -26.54 -18.12 -8.37
C GLU A 120 -27.24 -18.94 -7.26
N MET A 121 -26.99 -18.62 -5.98
CA MET A 121 -27.69 -19.30 -4.86
C MET A 121 -29.19 -18.98 -4.78
N ILE A 122 -29.64 -17.83 -5.30
CA ILE A 122 -31.07 -17.49 -5.38
C ILE A 122 -31.75 -18.20 -6.55
N GLU A 123 -31.06 -18.33 -7.70
CA GLU A 123 -31.56 -19.07 -8.86
C GLU A 123 -31.65 -20.58 -8.58
N GLU A 124 -30.68 -21.18 -7.86
CA GLU A 124 -30.76 -22.59 -7.44
C GLU A 124 -31.90 -22.86 -6.44
N ASN A 125 -32.21 -21.92 -5.55
CA ASN A 125 -33.30 -22.07 -4.56
C ASN A 125 -34.70 -21.80 -5.13
N ASN A 126 -34.83 -21.13 -6.28
CA ASN A 126 -36.11 -20.88 -6.94
C ASN A 126 -36.49 -21.95 -7.99
N CYS A 127 -35.70 -23.01 -8.11
CA CYS A 127 -35.90 -24.10 -9.09
C CYS A 127 -36.59 -25.35 -8.51
N TYR A 128 -37.41 -25.20 -7.46
CA TYR A 128 -38.24 -26.28 -6.88
C TYR A 128 -39.70 -25.84 -6.64
#